data_AF-A0A381NY43-F1
#
_entry.id   AF-A0A381NY43-F1
#
_cell.length_a   1.000
_cell.length_b   1.000
_cell.length_c   1.000
_cell.angle_alpha   90.00
_cell.angle_beta   90.00
_cell.angle_gamma   90.00
#
_symmetry.space_group_name_H-M   'P 1'
#
loop_
_entity.id
_entity.type
_entity.pdbx_description
1 polymer ?
#
loop_
_entity_poly.entity_id
_entity_poly.type
_entity_poly.pdbx_seq_one_letter_code
_entity_poly.pdbx_strand_id
1 'polypeptide(L)'
;VQRTVRLLWLLVGWTAIVWVGRIRNLVGDADITGGARAWRIVVAVLFLGLAAVTATVPLGLWHRRPLGSTRLVAIFCLWTIAFWSVRGAGLLLGDHEAGFKVVHTVLAGVSIALAVLLQRADRRLAVDAAAHRAAADDR
;
A
#
# COMPACT_ATOMS: atom_id res chain seq x y z
N VAL A 1 -19.09 2.76 1.33
CA VAL A 1 -18.21 1.95 2.21
C VAL A 1 -17.73 0.64 1.56
N GLN A 2 -18.61 -0.24 1.06
CA GLN A 2 -18.21 -1.55 0.48
C GLN A 2 -17.12 -1.46 -0.61
N ARG A 3 -17.21 -0.50 -1.54
CA ARG A 3 -16.18 -0.27 -2.57
C ARG A 3 -14.79 0.01 -1.98
N THR A 4 -14.72 0.85 -0.95
CA THR A 4 -13.47 1.21 -0.26
C THR A 4 -12.88 -0.01 0.46
N VAL A 5 -13.72 -0.81 1.12
CA VAL A 5 -13.30 -2.06 1.77
C VAL A 5 -12.75 -3.06 0.76
N ARG A 6 -13.39 -3.22 -0.41
CA ARG A 6 -12.89 -4.07 -1.49
C ARG A 6 -11.53 -3.58 -2.01
N LEU A 7 -11.37 -2.29 -2.26
CA LEU A 7 -10.09 -1.71 -2.70
C LEU A 7 -8.99 -1.87 -1.66
N LEU A 8 -9.31 -1.75 -0.37
CA LEU A 8 -8.39 -2.00 0.73
C LEU A 8 -7.91 -3.45 0.73
N TRP A 9 -8.83 -4.42 0.66
CA TRP A 9 -8.46 -5.83 0.60
C TRP A 9 -7.65 -6.18 -0.66
N LEU A 10 -7.99 -5.59 -1.80
CA LEU A 10 -7.21 -5.74 -3.03
C LEU A 10 -5.79 -5.20 -2.87
N LEU A 11 -5.62 -4.01 -2.29
CA LEU A 11 -4.30 -3.43 -2.05
C LEU A 11 -3.50 -4.24 -1.02
N VAL A 12 -4.14 -4.71 0.06
CA VAL A 12 -3.50 -5.58 1.07
C VAL A 12 -3.06 -6.90 0.46
N GLY A 13 -3.94 -7.58 -0.26
CA GLY A 13 -3.64 -8.84 -0.92
C GLY A 13 -2.55 -8.69 -1.98
N TRP A 14 -2.63 -7.63 -2.80
CA TRP A 14 -1.59 -7.31 -3.78
C TRP A 14 -0.24 -7.05 -3.11
N THR A 15 -0.22 -6.26 -2.03
CA THR A 15 0.99 -5.99 -1.25
C THR A 15 1.59 -7.29 -0.71
N ALA A 16 0.77 -8.19 -0.15
CA ALA A 16 1.25 -9.48 0.32
C ALA A 16 1.91 -10.30 -0.79
N ILE A 17 1.26 -10.42 -1.97
CA ILE A 17 1.82 -11.15 -3.12
C ILE A 17 3.19 -10.60 -3.52
N VAL A 18 3.31 -9.28 -3.69
CA VAL A 18 4.55 -8.65 -4.16
C VAL A 18 5.68 -8.82 -3.16
N TRP A 19 5.42 -8.58 -1.88
CA TRP A 19 6.46 -8.56 -0.87
C TRP A 19 6.84 -9.93 -0.33
N VAL A 20 5.89 -10.88 -0.22
CA VAL A 20 6.20 -12.29 0.09
C VAL A 20 7.00 -12.92 -1.04
N GLY A 21 6.60 -12.71 -2.30
CA GLY A 21 7.37 -13.16 -3.46
C GLY A 21 8.79 -12.57 -3.45
N ARG A 22 8.92 -11.29 -3.10
CA ARG A 22 10.22 -10.63 -2.98
C ARG A 22 11.10 -11.22 -1.87
N ILE A 23 10.55 -11.49 -0.69
CA ILE A 23 11.28 -12.15 0.40
C ILE A 23 11.73 -13.54 -0.04
N ARG A 24 10.85 -14.34 -0.66
CA ARG A 24 11.20 -15.68 -1.15
C ARG A 24 12.37 -15.64 -2.13
N ASN A 25 12.33 -14.73 -3.10
CA ASN A 25 13.40 -14.56 -4.07
C ASN A 25 14.70 -14.11 -3.38
N LEU A 26 14.61 -13.21 -2.40
CA LEU A 26 15.79 -12.71 -1.68
C LEU A 26 16.46 -13.77 -0.81
N VAL A 27 15.68 -14.70 -0.24
CA VAL A 27 16.19 -15.82 0.58
C VAL A 27 16.80 -16.91 -0.31
N GLY A 28 16.28 -17.09 -1.52
CA GLY A 28 16.82 -18.04 -2.51
C GLY A 28 18.18 -17.63 -3.09
N ASP A 29 18.46 -16.34 -3.19
CA ASP A 29 19.74 -15.82 -3.72
C ASP A 29 20.83 -15.73 -2.64
N ALA A 30 21.78 -16.68 -2.65
CA ALA A 30 22.92 -16.71 -1.72
C ALA A 30 23.99 -15.62 -2.00
N ASP A 31 24.01 -15.06 -3.22
CA ASP A 31 25.06 -14.12 -3.68
C ASP A 31 24.85 -12.67 -3.22
N ILE A 32 23.76 -12.37 -2.51
CA ILE A 32 23.48 -11.00 -2.04
C ILE A 32 24.18 -10.76 -0.69
N THR A 33 25.08 -9.77 -0.67
CA THR A 33 25.77 -9.31 0.55
C THR A 33 24.78 -9.02 1.69
N GLY A 34 25.11 -9.47 2.91
CA GLY A 34 24.20 -9.49 4.06
C GLY A 34 23.56 -8.13 4.40
N GLY A 35 24.31 -7.02 4.27
CA GLY A 35 23.78 -5.67 4.52
C GLY A 35 22.71 -5.22 3.50
N ALA A 36 22.95 -5.47 2.20
CA ALA A 36 21.98 -5.15 1.16
C ALA A 36 20.73 -6.04 1.25
N ARG A 37 20.91 -7.30 1.70
CA ARG A 37 19.82 -8.24 1.98
C ARG A 37 18.96 -7.77 3.15
N ALA A 38 19.58 -7.41 4.27
CA ALA A 38 18.90 -6.98 5.48
C ALA A 38 18.01 -5.75 5.24
N TRP A 39 18.53 -4.72 4.55
CA TRP A 39 17.75 -3.53 4.22
C TRP A 39 16.50 -3.85 3.38
N ARG A 40 16.64 -4.71 2.37
CA ARG A 40 15.53 -5.13 1.50
C ARG A 40 14.46 -5.93 2.27
N ILE A 41 14.87 -6.75 3.24
CA ILE A 41 13.95 -7.49 4.12
C ILE A 41 13.19 -6.52 5.04
N VAL A 42 13.88 -5.56 5.66
CA VAL A 42 13.26 -4.57 6.54
C VAL A 42 12.15 -3.80 5.81
N VAL A 43 12.42 -3.35 4.58
CA VAL A 43 11.42 -2.66 3.75
C VAL A 43 10.23 -3.58 3.46
N ALA A 44 10.46 -4.84 3.12
CA ALA A 44 9.38 -5.79 2.84
C ALA A 44 8.51 -6.04 4.09
N VAL A 45 9.13 -6.24 5.25
CA VAL A 45 8.45 -6.41 6.53
C VAL A 45 7.64 -5.17 6.89
N LEU A 46 8.16 -3.97 6.65
CA LEU A 46 7.44 -2.72 6.89
C LEU A 46 6.16 -2.63 6.05
N PHE A 47 6.24 -2.97 4.76
CA PHE A 47 5.07 -2.99 3.88
C PHE A 47 4.03 -4.02 4.33
N LEU A 48 4.46 -5.22 4.73
CA LEU A 48 3.57 -6.26 5.24
C LEU A 48 2.94 -5.86 6.58
N GLY A 49 3.71 -5.24 7.48
CA GLY A 49 3.22 -4.73 8.75
C GLY A 49 2.17 -3.63 8.57
N LEU A 50 2.42 -2.66 7.67
CA LEU A 50 1.43 -1.64 7.31
C LEU A 50 0.17 -2.23 6.68
N ALA A 51 0.32 -3.24 5.81
CA ALA A 51 -0.82 -3.95 5.23
C ALA A 51 -1.65 -4.69 6.29
N ALA A 52 -0.99 -5.37 7.24
CA ALA A 52 -1.66 -6.04 8.35
C ALA A 52 -2.42 -5.05 9.25
N VAL A 53 -1.78 -3.95 9.64
CA VAL A 53 -2.40 -2.90 10.48
C VAL A 53 -3.56 -2.22 9.76
N THR A 54 -3.48 -2.00 8.44
CA THR A 54 -4.60 -1.43 7.69
C THR A 54 -5.74 -2.42 7.46
N ALA A 55 -5.45 -3.73 7.38
CA ALA A 55 -6.45 -4.78 7.29
C ALA A 55 -7.32 -4.90 8.55
N THR A 56 -6.84 -4.48 9.72
CA THR A 56 -7.64 -4.50 10.96
C THR A 56 -8.73 -3.43 11.00
N VAL A 57 -8.62 -2.39 10.17
CA VAL A 57 -9.58 -1.27 10.13
C VAL A 57 -10.99 -1.72 9.73
N PRO A 58 -11.21 -2.41 8.58
CA PRO A 58 -12.54 -2.92 8.23
C PRO A 58 -13.04 -4.06 9.12
N LEU A 59 -12.15 -4.75 9.86
CA LEU A 59 -12.51 -5.84 10.77
C LEU A 59 -13.14 -5.35 12.08
N GLY A 60 -13.27 -4.03 12.29
CA GLY A 60 -13.91 -3.48 13.49
C GLY A 60 -13.11 -3.66 14.78
N LEU A 61 -11.89 -4.22 14.69
CA LEU A 61 -10.97 -4.40 15.83
C LEU A 61 -10.63 -3.07 16.52
N TRP A 62 -10.79 -1.96 15.80
CA TRP A 62 -10.75 -0.62 16.35
C TRP A 62 -12.15 -0.05 16.45
N HIS A 63 -12.86 -0.40 17.52
CA HIS A 63 -14.22 0.03 17.85
C HIS A 63 -14.45 1.57 17.88
N ARG A 64 -13.42 2.40 17.68
CA ARG A 64 -13.48 3.87 17.83
C ARG A 64 -13.10 4.70 16.60
N ARG A 65 -12.82 4.09 15.43
CA ARG A 65 -12.42 4.86 14.23
C ARG A 65 -13.09 4.32 12.96
N PRO A 66 -14.23 4.89 12.52
CA PRO A 66 -14.83 4.51 11.25
C PRO A 66 -13.89 4.85 10.07
N LEU A 67 -13.95 3.99 9.03
CA LEU A 67 -13.37 4.27 7.70
C LEU A 67 -13.83 5.66 7.23
N GLY A 68 -12.90 6.51 6.80
CA GLY A 68 -13.14 7.95 6.56
C GLY A 68 -12.44 8.91 7.56
N SER A 69 -11.73 8.40 8.58
CA SER A 69 -10.89 9.22 9.50
C SER A 69 -9.52 8.59 9.79
N THR A 70 -9.20 7.47 9.15
CA THR A 70 -7.99 6.70 9.45
C THR A 70 -6.79 7.24 8.69
N ARG A 71 -6.02 8.11 9.36
CA ARG A 71 -4.66 8.53 8.93
C ARG A 71 -3.82 7.35 8.45
N LEU A 72 -4.02 6.16 9.00
CA LEU A 72 -3.36 4.90 8.61
C LEU A 72 -3.53 4.54 7.13
N VAL A 73 -4.76 4.58 6.58
CA VAL A 73 -5.01 4.24 5.17
C VAL A 73 -4.32 5.26 4.26
N ALA A 74 -4.40 6.55 4.62
CA ALA A 74 -3.72 7.61 3.90
C ALA A 74 -2.18 7.46 3.96
N ILE A 75 -1.61 7.16 5.13
CA ILE A 75 -0.18 6.89 5.30
C ILE A 75 0.25 5.71 4.45
N PHE A 76 -0.48 4.60 4.48
CA PHE A 76 -0.15 3.41 3.70
C PHE A 76 -0.21 3.67 2.18
N CYS A 77 -1.24 4.39 1.70
CA CYS A 77 -1.34 4.80 0.31
C CYS A 77 -0.18 5.73 -0.10
N LEU A 78 0.10 6.78 0.68
CA LEU A 78 1.16 7.74 0.39
C LEU A 78 2.54 7.07 0.41
N TRP A 79 2.78 6.19 1.38
CA TRP A 79 4.00 5.41 1.47
C TRP A 79 4.18 4.50 0.26
N THR A 80 3.12 3.79 -0.15
CA THR A 80 3.12 2.94 -1.34
C THR A 80 3.47 3.76 -2.58
N ILE A 81 2.83 4.91 -2.78
CA ILE A 81 3.09 5.78 -3.93
C ILE A 81 4.53 6.27 -3.91
N ALA A 82 4.97 6.89 -2.81
CA ALA A 82 6.31 7.47 -2.70
C ALA A 82 7.42 6.42 -2.93
N PHE A 83 7.29 5.26 -2.29
CA PHE A 83 8.26 4.18 -2.44
C PHE A 83 8.35 3.70 -3.88
N TRP A 84 7.21 3.40 -4.52
CA TRP A 84 7.21 2.91 -5.90
C TRP A 84 7.63 3.96 -6.91
N SER A 85 7.39 5.26 -6.65
CA SER A 85 7.91 6.34 -7.48
C SER A 85 9.43 6.39 -7.45
N VAL A 86 10.04 6.41 -6.26
CA VAL A 86 11.51 6.45 -6.11
C VAL A 86 12.14 5.17 -6.65
N ARG A 87 11.60 4.02 -6.26
CA ARG A 87 12.11 2.71 -6.66
C ARG A 87 11.93 2.45 -8.15
N GLY A 88 10.76 2.79 -8.70
CA GLY A 88 10.44 2.66 -10.12
C GLY A 88 11.32 3.55 -10.97
N ALA A 89 11.52 4.82 -10.58
CA ALA A 89 12.42 5.73 -11.28
C ALA A 89 13.86 5.20 -11.27
N GLY A 90 14.39 4.78 -10.12
CA GLY A 90 15.73 4.20 -10.03
C GLY A 90 15.91 2.93 -10.85
N LEU A 91 14.85 2.13 -11.01
CA LEU A 91 14.87 0.90 -11.79
C LEU A 91 14.82 1.14 -13.31
N LEU A 92 14.07 2.17 -13.74
CA LEU A 92 14.03 2.57 -15.15
C LEU A 92 15.36 3.16 -15.61
N LEU A 93 16.00 3.95 -14.73
CA LEU A 93 17.28 4.61 -14.98
C LEU A 93 18.49 3.67 -14.86
N GLY A 94 18.35 2.50 -14.23
CA GLY A 94 19.44 1.52 -14.10
C GLY A 94 19.61 0.62 -15.33
N ASP A 95 20.81 0.08 -15.52
CA ASP A 95 21.12 -0.94 -16.55
C ASP A 95 20.60 -2.33 -16.13
N HIS A 96 19.28 -2.48 -16.17
CA HIS A 96 18.61 -3.76 -15.95
C HIS A 96 18.07 -4.33 -17.27
N GLU A 97 18.01 -5.65 -17.35
CA GLU A 97 17.40 -6.37 -18.46
C GLU A 97 15.95 -5.92 -18.71
N ALA A 98 15.53 -5.86 -19.97
CA ALA A 98 14.21 -5.33 -20.36
C ALA A 98 13.05 -6.09 -19.66
N GLY A 99 13.13 -7.42 -19.54
CA GLY A 99 12.12 -8.22 -18.84
C GLY A 99 12.00 -7.83 -17.36
N PHE A 100 13.13 -7.58 -16.68
CA PHE A 100 13.15 -7.10 -15.30
C PHE A 100 12.50 -5.71 -15.16
N LYS A 101 12.79 -4.81 -16.11
CA LYS A 101 12.18 -3.47 -16.17
C LYS A 101 10.66 -3.53 -16.33
N VAL A 102 10.18 -4.35 -17.26
CA VAL A 102 8.74 -4.50 -17.53
C VAL A 102 8.00 -5.00 -16.30
N VAL A 103 8.45 -6.10 -15.70
CA VAL A 103 7.78 -6.70 -14.53
C VAL A 103 7.70 -5.69 -13.38
N HIS A 104 8.80 -5.01 -13.07
CA HIS A 104 8.82 -4.04 -11.97
C HIS A 104 8.00 -2.78 -12.25
N THR A 105 7.94 -2.35 -13.51
CA THR A 105 7.12 -1.19 -13.89
C THR A 105 5.63 -1.52 -13.79
N VAL A 106 5.22 -2.73 -14.20
CA VAL A 106 3.84 -3.20 -14.03
C VAL A 106 3.48 -3.32 -12.55
N LEU A 107 4.36 -3.91 -11.73
CA LEU A 107 4.20 -3.99 -10.28
C LEU A 107 4.00 -2.60 -9.65
N ALA A 108 4.88 -1.65 -10.01
CA ALA A 108 4.78 -0.27 -9.55
C ALA A 108 3.47 0.38 -9.98
N GLY A 109 3.09 0.25 -11.25
CA GLY A 109 1.88 0.81 -11.81
C GLY A 109 0.62 0.31 -11.12
N VAL A 110 0.50 -1.01 -10.93
CA VAL A 110 -0.66 -1.61 -10.23
C VAL A 110 -0.71 -1.16 -8.77
N SER A 111 0.42 -1.16 -8.06
CA SER A 111 0.49 -0.70 -6.67
C SER A 111 0.07 0.77 -6.52
N ILE A 112 0.58 1.65 -7.38
CA ILE A 112 0.23 3.09 -7.38
C ILE A 112 -1.25 3.28 -7.74
N ALA A 113 -1.75 2.60 -8.77
CA ALA A 113 -3.15 2.71 -9.19
C ALA A 113 -4.10 2.30 -8.07
N LEU A 114 -3.87 1.15 -7.42
CA LEU A 114 -4.67 0.69 -6.29
C LEU A 114 -4.60 1.68 -5.11
N ALA A 115 -3.42 2.20 -4.79
CA ALA A 115 -3.24 3.17 -3.71
C ALA A 115 -4.00 4.48 -3.99
N VAL A 116 -3.94 5.00 -5.21
CA VAL A 116 -4.65 6.22 -5.63
C VAL A 116 -6.16 6.01 -5.61
N LEU A 117 -6.64 4.89 -6.14
CA LEU A 117 -8.07 4.55 -6.14
C LEU A 117 -8.61 4.43 -4.71
N LEU A 118 -7.88 3.74 -3.83
CA LEU A 118 -8.24 3.63 -2.41
C LEU A 118 -8.24 5.00 -1.72
N GLN A 119 -7.19 5.80 -1.94
CA GLN A 119 -7.08 7.13 -1.31
C GLN A 119 -8.20 8.07 -1.77
N ARG A 120 -8.58 8.04 -3.05
CA ARG A 120 -9.73 8.81 -3.57
C ARG A 120 -11.05 8.33 -2.95
N ALA A 121 -11.23 7.02 -2.82
CA ALA A 121 -12.44 6.44 -2.23
C ALA A 121 -12.57 6.76 -0.73
N ASP A 122 -11.46 6.69 0.02
CA ASP A 122 -11.43 7.02 1.45
C ASP A 122 -11.69 8.50 1.71
N ARG A 123 -11.08 9.41 0.92
CA ARG A 123 -11.36 10.86 1.03
C ARG A 123 -12.81 11.23 0.75
N ARG A 124 -13.45 10.57 -0.22
CA ARG A 124 -14.88 10.78 -0.50
C ARG A 124 -15.74 10.41 0.70
N LEU A 125 -15.50 9.24 1.30
CA LEU A 125 -16.20 8.83 2.53
C LEU A 125 -16.01 9.82 3.68
N ALA A 126 -14.81 10.38 3.82
CA ALA A 126 -14.51 11.38 4.86
C ALA A 126 -15.33 12.68 4.66
N VAL A 127 -15.41 13.16 3.42
CA VAL A 127 -16.18 14.38 3.07
C VAL A 127 -17.68 14.14 3.27
N ASP A 128 -18.22 13.03 2.79
CA ASP A 128 -19.64 12.69 2.95
C ASP A 128 -20.02 12.60 4.44
N ALA A 129 -19.17 11.96 5.26
CA ALA A 129 -19.38 11.85 6.70
C ALA A 129 -19.23 13.18 7.46
N ALA A 130 -18.50 14.16 6.92
CA ALA A 130 -18.42 15.51 7.49
C ALA A 130 -19.68 16.32 7.15
N ALA A 131 -20.14 16.25 5.90
CA ALA A 131 -21.35 16.93 5.45
C ALA A 131 -22.60 16.47 6.22
N HIS A 132 -22.75 15.16 6.44
CA HIS A 132 -23.85 14.62 7.24
C HIS A 132 -23.84 15.08 8.71
N ARG A 133 -22.67 15.31 9.30
CA ARG A 133 -22.55 15.83 10.67
C ARG A 133 -22.94 17.31 10.75
N ALA A 134 -22.45 18.13 9.81
CA ALA A 134 -22.82 19.55 9.76
C ALA A 134 -24.34 19.73 9.62
N ALA A 135 -24.99 18.97 8.74
CA ALA A 135 -26.44 19.03 8.55
C ALA A 135 -27.26 18.53 9.76
N ALA A 136 -26.65 17.81 10.70
CA ALA A 136 -27.29 17.37 11.94
C ALA A 136 -27.14 18.40 13.07
N ASP A 137 -26.03 19.15 13.11
CA ASP A 137 -25.82 20.23 14.09
C ASP A 137 -26.65 21.49 13.77
N ASP A 138 -27.07 21.67 12.51
CA ASP A 138 -27.93 22.79 12.07
C ASP A 138 -29.44 22.59 12.37
N ARG A 139 -29.83 21.49 13.03
CA ARG A 139 -31.24 21.17 13.36
C ARG A 139 -31.49 21.21 14.86
#